data_AF-A0A3L7UX61-F1
#
_entry.id   AF-A0A3L7UX61-F1
#
_cell.length_a   1.000
_cell.length_b   1.000
_cell.length_c   1.000
_cell.angle_alpha   90.00
_cell.angle_beta   90.00
_cell.angle_gamma   90.00
#
_symmetry.space_group_name_H-M   'P 1'
#
loop_
_entity.id
_entity.type
_entity.pdbx_description
1 polymer ?
#
loop_
_entity_poly.entity_id
_entity_poly.type
_entity_poly.pdbx_seq_one_letter_code
_entity_poly.pdbx_strand_id
1 'polypeptide(L)'
;MRRGFTLVELTVVILIIGIVATIAAPKFFDSVSTAKNKSSAQTLEVVRDAIALYQANQDSYPGADGTGATLKTDLTPFLRKEFPTLQVGKKNADIAFSAASPLVVTADPEAWIYNKTTGEIRINHADYKSY
;
A
#
# COMPACT_ATOMS: atom_id res chain seq x y z
N MET A 1 37.36 -44.27 -5.81
CA MET A 1 38.00 -43.09 -6.45
C MET A 1 36.99 -41.95 -6.46
N ARG A 2 37.24 -40.85 -5.74
CA ARG A 2 36.36 -39.67 -5.78
C ARG A 2 36.79 -38.83 -6.98
N ARG A 3 35.95 -38.76 -8.02
CA ARG A 3 36.12 -37.79 -9.10
C ARG A 3 35.86 -36.41 -8.52
N GLY A 4 36.90 -35.58 -8.45
CA GLY A 4 36.79 -34.18 -8.05
C GLY A 4 36.16 -33.36 -9.18
N PHE A 5 35.32 -32.40 -8.79
CA PHE A 5 34.78 -31.38 -9.68
C PHE A 5 35.92 -30.65 -10.41
N THR A 6 35.77 -30.41 -11.71
CA THR A 6 36.77 -29.65 -12.45
C THR A 6 36.50 -28.14 -12.31
N LEU A 7 37.57 -27.33 -12.27
CA LEU A 7 37.44 -25.87 -12.20
C LEU A 7 36.67 -25.32 -13.41
N VAL A 8 36.89 -25.91 -14.59
CA VAL A 8 36.22 -25.50 -15.84
C VAL A 8 34.70 -25.65 -15.73
N GLU A 9 34.24 -26.74 -15.12
CA GLU A 9 32.82 -27.03 -14.92
C GLU A 9 32.15 -26.01 -14.00
N LEU A 10 32.84 -25.59 -12.92
CA LEU A 10 32.35 -24.52 -12.07
C LEU A 10 32.36 -23.15 -12.78
N THR A 11 33.39 -22.87 -13.60
CA THR A 11 33.49 -21.59 -14.33
C THR A 11 32.39 -21.39 -15.37
N VAL A 12 32.00 -22.47 -16.07
CA VAL A 12 30.89 -22.41 -17.03
C VAL A 12 29.56 -22.19 -16.32
N VAL A 13 29.36 -22.80 -15.16
CA VAL A 13 28.12 -22.64 -14.39
C VAL A 13 27.95 -21.21 -13.89
N ILE A 14 28.99 -20.61 -13.29
CA ILE A 14 28.92 -19.22 -12.83
C ILE A 14 28.77 -18.23 -14.00
N LEU A 15 29.35 -18.54 -15.17
CA LEU A 15 29.18 -17.74 -16.39
C LEU A 15 27.71 -17.74 -16.84
N ILE A 16 27.07 -18.91 -16.90
CA ILE A 16 25.66 -19.04 -17.29
C ILE A 16 24.76 -18.34 -16.26
N ILE A 17 24.99 -18.54 -14.96
CA ILE A 17 24.23 -17.87 -13.89
C ILE A 17 24.37 -16.35 -14.00
N GLY A 18 25.55 -15.83 -14.33
CA GLY A 18 25.77 -14.40 -14.55
C GLY A 18 24.92 -13.82 -15.69
N ILE A 19 24.79 -14.53 -16.80
CA ILE A 19 23.96 -14.11 -17.94
C ILE A 19 22.47 -14.14 -17.56
N VAL A 20 22.00 -15.21 -16.90
CA VAL A 20 20.58 -15.32 -16.51
C VAL A 20 20.20 -14.28 -15.44
N ALA A 21 21.10 -14.00 -14.49
CA ALA A 21 20.85 -13.06 -13.40
C ALA A 21 20.59 -11.63 -13.90
N THR A 22 21.30 -11.19 -14.95
CA THR A 22 21.12 -9.83 -15.51
C THR A 22 19.76 -9.66 -16.19
N ILE A 23 19.21 -10.71 -16.82
CA ILE A 23 17.88 -10.67 -17.45
C ILE A 23 16.75 -10.78 -16.40
N ALA A 24 16.96 -11.56 -15.34
CA ALA A 24 15.95 -11.81 -14.32
C ALA A 24 15.75 -10.63 -13.35
N ALA A 25 16.82 -9.90 -13.02
CA ALA A 25 16.79 -8.79 -12.07
C ALA A 25 15.72 -7.71 -12.37
N PRO A 26 15.64 -7.12 -13.58
CA PRO A 26 14.66 -6.04 -13.83
C PRO A 26 13.21 -6.51 -13.67
N LYS A 27 12.87 -7.70 -14.17
CA LYS A 27 11.50 -8.25 -14.09
C LYS A 27 11.05 -8.51 -12.65
N PHE A 28 11.98 -8.88 -11.77
CA PHE A 28 11.67 -9.12 -10.37
C PHE A 28 11.26 -7.82 -9.65
N PHE A 29 11.99 -6.72 -9.88
CA PHE A 29 11.69 -5.43 -9.25
C PHE A 29 10.34 -4.86 -9.69
N ASP A 30 9.98 -4.97 -10.98
CA ASP A 30 8.68 -4.51 -11.50
C ASP A 30 7.51 -5.30 -10.91
N SER A 31 7.69 -6.62 -10.79
CA SER A 31 6.67 -7.52 -10.22
C SER A 31 6.41 -7.21 -8.75
N VAL A 32 7.47 -6.92 -7.98
CA VAL A 32 7.35 -6.53 -6.56
C VAL A 32 6.66 -5.18 -6.41
N SER A 33 7.00 -4.19 -7.24
CA SER A 33 6.33 -2.88 -7.23
C SER A 33 4.83 -3.01 -7.52
N THR A 34 4.49 -3.78 -8.57
CA THR A 34 3.09 -4.05 -8.94
C THR A 34 2.32 -4.77 -7.83
N ALA A 35 2.94 -5.74 -7.16
CA ALA A 35 2.31 -6.45 -6.06
C ALA A 35 1.99 -5.52 -4.88
N LYS A 36 2.90 -4.58 -4.54
CA LYS A 36 2.67 -3.58 -3.49
C LYS A 36 1.53 -2.62 -3.84
N ASN A 37 1.46 -2.17 -5.09
CA ASN A 37 0.37 -1.32 -5.58
C ASN A 37 -0.98 -2.04 -5.48
N LYS A 38 -1.05 -3.29 -5.94
CA LYS A 38 -2.27 -4.11 -5.86
C LYS A 38 -2.70 -4.37 -4.41
N SER A 39 -1.75 -4.71 -3.53
CA SER A 39 -2.04 -4.89 -2.10
C SER A 39 -2.59 -3.62 -1.48
N SER A 40 -2.02 -2.46 -1.82
CA SER A 40 -2.47 -1.18 -1.27
C SER A 40 -3.85 -0.77 -1.82
N ALA A 41 -4.15 -1.08 -3.08
CA ALA A 41 -5.48 -0.90 -3.66
C ALA A 41 -6.53 -1.77 -2.96
N GLN A 42 -6.23 -3.05 -2.70
CA GLN A 42 -7.12 -3.93 -1.94
C GLN A 42 -7.37 -3.40 -0.53
N THR A 43 -6.32 -2.93 0.15
CA THR A 43 -6.44 -2.29 1.47
C THR A 43 -7.31 -1.04 1.42
N LEU A 44 -7.18 -0.21 0.37
CA LEU A 44 -8.00 0.98 0.17
C LEU A 44 -9.48 0.63 0.03
N GLU A 45 -9.82 -0.40 -0.74
CA GLU A 45 -11.21 -0.88 -0.87
C GLU A 45 -11.78 -1.36 0.47
N VAL A 46 -11.00 -2.11 1.27
CA VAL A 46 -11.44 -2.54 2.61
C VAL A 46 -11.76 -1.35 3.52
N VAL A 47 -10.95 -0.29 3.47
CA VAL A 47 -11.21 0.91 4.28
C VAL A 47 -12.43 1.69 3.74
N ARG A 48 -12.63 1.74 2.42
CA ARG A 48 -13.82 2.35 1.80
C ARG A 48 -15.10 1.62 2.22
N ASP A 49 -15.08 0.29 2.19
CA ASP A 49 -16.20 -0.54 2.65
C ASP A 49 -16.51 -0.28 4.13
N ALA A 50 -15.48 -0.14 4.98
CA ALA A 50 -15.65 0.19 6.38
C ALA A 50 -16.26 1.59 6.59
N ILE A 51 -15.84 2.58 5.80
CA ILE A 51 -16.43 3.94 5.82
C ILE A 51 -17.88 3.93 5.36
N ALA A 52 -18.19 3.19 4.29
CA ALA A 52 -19.55 3.05 3.78
C ALA A 52 -20.46 2.36 4.80
N LEU A 53 -19.96 1.33 5.49
CA LEU A 53 -20.69 0.64 6.55
C LEU A 53 -20.90 1.53 7.78
N TYR A 54 -19.90 2.34 8.15
CA TYR A 54 -20.05 3.35 9.21
C TYR A 54 -21.15 4.34 8.84
N GLN A 55 -21.10 4.89 7.62
CA GLN A 55 -22.11 5.83 7.12
C GLN A 55 -23.52 5.24 7.14
N ALA A 56 -23.68 3.98 6.72
CA ALA A 56 -24.97 3.31 6.72
C ALA A 56 -25.55 3.10 8.13
N ASN A 57 -24.70 3.03 9.17
CA ASN A 57 -25.14 2.81 10.55
C ASN A 57 -25.35 4.11 11.34
N GLN A 58 -24.56 5.13 11.04
CA GLN A 58 -24.45 6.36 11.86
C GLN A 58 -24.96 7.62 11.13
N ASP A 59 -25.47 7.47 9.89
CA ASP A 59 -25.92 8.56 9.00
C ASP A 59 -24.91 9.72 8.85
N SER A 60 -23.64 9.45 9.14
CA SER A 60 -22.56 10.43 9.20
C SER A 60 -21.24 9.78 8.82
N TYR A 61 -20.29 10.58 8.33
CA TYR A 61 -18.96 10.10 8.00
C TYR A 61 -18.06 10.04 9.24
N PRO A 62 -17.16 9.05 9.33
CA PRO A 62 -16.26 8.89 10.48
C PRO A 62 -15.24 10.04 10.56
N GLY A 63 -14.69 10.26 11.75
CA GLY A 63 -13.68 11.29 12.00
C GLY A 63 -14.28 12.70 12.16
N ALA A 64 -15.38 12.83 12.89
CA ALA A 64 -16.11 14.09 13.12
C ALA A 64 -15.17 15.25 13.54
N ASP A 65 -14.24 14.97 14.45
CA ASP A 65 -13.26 15.93 14.99
C ASP A 65 -12.11 16.27 14.03
N GLY A 66 -12.04 15.63 12.86
CA GLY A 66 -10.99 15.87 11.88
C GLY A 66 -9.62 15.31 12.27
N THR A 67 -9.57 14.27 13.12
CA THR A 67 -8.32 13.65 13.56
C THR A 67 -8.21 12.20 13.09
N GLY A 68 -6.99 11.73 12.81
CA GLY A 68 -6.76 10.34 12.41
C GLY A 68 -7.08 9.34 13.52
N ALA A 69 -6.96 9.74 14.79
CA ALA A 69 -7.26 8.88 15.93
C ALA A 69 -8.76 8.60 16.06
N THR A 70 -9.60 9.61 15.89
CA THR A 70 -11.06 9.44 15.93
C THR A 70 -11.54 8.57 14.78
N LEU A 71 -11.05 8.82 13.56
CA LEU A 71 -11.36 7.97 12.42
C LEU A 71 -10.97 6.50 12.64
N LYS A 72 -9.77 6.22 13.16
CA LYS A 72 -9.35 4.85 13.48
C LYS A 72 -10.28 4.19 14.51
N THR A 73 -10.70 4.94 15.52
CA THR A 73 -11.62 4.45 16.56
C THR A 73 -13.00 4.14 15.98
N ASP A 74 -13.53 5.08 15.18
CA ASP A 74 -14.82 4.95 14.49
C ASP A 74 -14.88 3.73 13.57
N LEU A 75 -13.77 3.43 12.88
CA LEU A 75 -13.68 2.29 11.96
C LEU A 75 -13.29 0.97 12.62
N THR A 76 -12.84 0.97 13.88
CA THR A 76 -12.43 -0.25 14.60
C THR A 76 -13.50 -1.36 14.58
N PRO A 77 -14.80 -1.10 14.83
CA PRO A 77 -15.82 -2.17 14.79
C PRO A 77 -16.10 -2.70 13.37
N PHE A 78 -15.71 -1.96 12.32
CA PHE A 78 -15.97 -2.30 10.93
C PHE A 78 -14.77 -2.93 10.22
N LEU A 79 -13.61 -2.93 10.87
CA LEU A 79 -12.39 -3.56 10.39
C LEU A 79 -12.12 -4.86 11.14
N ARG A 80 -11.63 -5.88 10.42
CA ARG A 80 -11.26 -7.18 11.04
C ARG A 80 -9.99 -7.09 11.91
N LYS A 81 -9.19 -6.04 11.74
CA LYS A 81 -7.90 -5.79 12.39
C LYS A 81 -7.74 -4.29 12.62
N GLU A 82 -6.62 -3.89 13.22
CA GLU A 82 -6.20 -2.49 13.31
C GLU A 82 -6.19 -1.82 11.93
N PHE A 83 -6.32 -0.49 11.94
CA PHE A 83 -6.29 0.31 10.73
C PHE A 83 -5.00 0.05 9.93
N PRO A 84 -5.11 -0.28 8.64
CA PRO A 84 -4.02 -0.92 7.92
C PRO A 84 -2.86 0.03 7.59
N THR A 85 -1.65 -0.53 7.57
CA THR A 85 -0.46 0.14 7.05
C THR A 85 -0.27 -0.16 5.56
N LEU A 86 0.23 0.83 4.82
CA LEU A 86 0.44 0.71 3.38
C LEU A 86 1.81 0.12 3.04
N GLN A 87 1.89 -0.55 1.90
CA GLN A 87 3.15 -1.09 1.35
C GLN A 87 3.81 -0.15 0.33
N VAL A 88 3.10 0.94 -0.03
CA VAL A 88 3.49 1.99 -0.97
C VAL A 88 3.51 3.33 -0.25
N GLY A 89 4.35 4.26 -0.70
CA GLY A 89 4.53 5.53 0.00
C GLY A 89 5.04 5.33 1.43
N LYS A 90 4.45 6.05 2.39
CA LYS A 90 4.76 5.86 3.81
C LYS A 90 4.16 4.56 4.34
N LYS A 91 4.98 3.80 5.06
CA LYS A 91 4.59 2.52 5.68
C LYS A 91 4.01 2.71 7.09
N ASN A 92 3.20 3.76 7.27
CA ASN A 92 2.46 4.00 8.50
C ASN A 92 0.96 3.88 8.25
N ALA A 93 0.18 4.17 9.28
CA ALA A 93 -1.27 4.19 9.25
C ALA A 93 -1.80 5.61 9.52
N ASP A 94 -0.96 6.63 9.35
CA ASP A 94 -1.33 8.01 9.69
C ASP A 94 -2.20 8.62 8.59
N ILE A 95 -3.10 9.52 8.99
CA ILE A 95 -4.19 10.01 8.15
C ILE A 95 -4.21 11.53 8.19
N ALA A 96 -4.03 12.15 7.03
CA ALA A 96 -4.23 13.57 6.83
C ALA A 96 -5.70 13.86 6.49
N PHE A 97 -6.21 14.99 6.98
CA PHE A 97 -7.55 15.46 6.65
C PHE A 97 -7.47 16.58 5.62
N SER A 98 -8.31 16.53 4.61
CA SER A 98 -8.43 17.58 3.60
C SER A 98 -9.88 17.82 3.25
N ALA A 99 -10.23 19.08 3.08
CA ALA A 99 -11.54 19.48 2.57
C ALA A 99 -11.58 19.52 1.02
N ALA A 100 -10.47 19.21 0.34
CA ALA A 100 -10.41 19.20 -1.12
C ALA A 100 -11.33 18.13 -1.72
N SER A 101 -12.01 18.48 -2.81
CA SER A 101 -12.82 17.56 -3.62
C SER A 101 -12.59 17.89 -5.10
N PRO A 102 -11.92 17.00 -5.88
CA PRO A 102 -11.38 15.70 -5.48
C PRO A 102 -10.20 15.85 -4.50
N LEU A 103 -9.95 14.82 -3.69
CA LEU A 103 -8.78 14.78 -2.82
C LEU A 103 -7.48 14.84 -3.65
N VAL A 104 -6.57 15.73 -3.24
CA VAL A 104 -5.26 15.94 -3.86
C VAL A 104 -4.18 15.46 -2.89
N VAL A 105 -3.11 14.85 -3.41
CA VAL A 105 -1.93 14.47 -2.62
C VAL A 105 -1.31 15.73 -2.01
N THR A 106 -1.23 15.79 -0.68
CA THR A 106 -0.78 16.98 0.06
C THR A 106 0.64 16.88 0.63
N ALA A 107 1.37 15.79 0.34
CA ALA A 107 2.73 15.45 0.84
C ALA A 107 2.78 14.78 2.23
N ASP A 108 4.01 14.41 2.65
CA ASP A 108 4.46 13.05 3.01
C ASP A 108 4.37 12.51 4.47
N PRO A 109 3.92 13.17 5.56
CA PRO A 109 3.96 12.47 6.86
C PRO A 109 2.99 11.28 6.90
N GLU A 110 1.81 11.45 6.32
CA GLU A 110 0.71 10.50 6.41
C GLU A 110 0.62 9.57 5.20
N ALA A 111 0.31 8.29 5.46
CA ALA A 111 0.02 7.31 4.42
C ALA A 111 -1.32 7.53 3.72
N TRP A 112 -2.29 8.11 4.42
CA TRP A 112 -3.67 8.26 3.96
C TRP A 112 -4.09 9.72 3.92
N ILE A 113 -4.98 10.05 3.00
CA ILE A 113 -5.69 11.33 2.98
C ILE A 113 -7.19 11.07 2.91
N TYR A 114 -7.94 11.80 3.74
CA TYR A 114 -9.37 11.60 3.91
C TYR A 114 -10.13 12.94 3.92
N ASN A 115 -11.32 12.93 3.31
CA ASN A 115 -12.27 14.04 3.34
C ASN A 115 -13.48 13.63 4.18
N LYS A 116 -13.63 14.24 5.36
CA LYS A 116 -14.74 13.94 6.28
C LYS A 116 -16.11 14.41 5.80
N THR A 117 -16.16 15.33 4.84
CA THR A 117 -17.40 15.88 4.32
C THR A 117 -17.96 14.99 3.21
N THR A 118 -17.09 14.41 2.39
CA THR A 118 -17.48 13.56 1.24
C THR A 118 -17.32 12.06 1.51
N GLY A 119 -16.61 11.68 2.57
CA GLY A 119 -16.22 10.29 2.85
C GLY A 119 -15.12 9.76 1.92
N GLU A 120 -14.57 10.59 1.04
CA GLU A 120 -13.52 10.18 0.11
C GLU A 120 -12.24 9.84 0.89
N ILE A 121 -11.66 8.67 0.62
CA ILE A 121 -10.35 8.28 1.14
C ILE A 121 -9.43 7.85 -0.01
N ARG A 122 -8.16 8.24 0.10
CA ARG A 122 -7.10 7.91 -0.87
C ARG A 122 -5.78 7.64 -0.16
N ILE A 123 -4.90 6.96 -0.90
CA ILE A 123 -3.49 6.83 -0.53
C ILE A 123 -2.80 8.17 -0.83
N ASN A 124 -2.10 8.71 0.18
CA ASN A 124 -1.36 9.96 0.08
C ASN A 124 0.06 9.70 -0.47
N HIS A 125 0.14 9.36 -1.76
CA HIS A 125 1.41 9.08 -2.42
C HIS A 125 1.37 9.53 -3.88
N ALA A 126 2.37 10.31 -4.30
CA ALA A 126 2.43 10.93 -5.62
C ALA A 126 2.39 9.92 -6.79
N ASP A 127 3.02 8.76 -6.62
CA ASP A 127 3.09 7.73 -7.66
C ASP A 127 1.88 6.78 -7.65
N TYR A 128 0.98 6.90 -6.66
CA TYR A 128 -0.23 6.10 -6.61
C TYR A 128 -1.32 6.71 -7.48
N LYS A 129 -1.51 6.14 -8.67
CA LYS A 129 -2.66 6.44 -9.53
C LYS A 129 -3.87 5.66 -9.01
N SER A 130 -4.95 6.37 -8.67
CA SER A 130 -6.27 5.77 -8.50
C SER A 130 -6.73 5.26 -9.86
N TYR A 131 -6.51 3.97 -10.14
CA TYR A 131 -7.14 3.30 -11.27
C TYR A 131 -8.61 3.03 -10.98
#